data_AF-A0A150S3V8-F1
#
_entry.id   AF-A0A150S3V8-F1
#
_cell.length_a   1.000
_cell.length_b   1.000
_cell.length_c   1.000
_cell.angle_alpha   90.00
_cell.angle_beta   90.00
_cell.angle_gamma   90.00
#
_symmetry.space_group_name_H-M   'P 1'
#
loop_
_entity.id
_entity.type
_entity.pdbx_description
1 polymer ?
#
loop_
_entity_poly.entity_id
_entity_poly.type
_entity_poly.pdbx_seq_one_letter_code
_entity_poly.pdbx_strand_id
1 'polypeptide(L)'
;MHRRTVIALGITAAACGLTGFTVVRQPKDTTPEGVYLRIASAIGRGDVRATFAALDDQAQHACHAIHAHRQEASDRIQGSYPEPERSKLLALYRAHAEAQDGADVWVEMSTRLGWIARLRRDLSGVARVEVDGDRAVVETARGARYLFRRRDGGLWGLSVFTGELLAEAERAARDGDVVERAALDYDRAR
;
A
#
# COMPACT_ATOMS: atom_id res chain seq x y z
N MET A 1 47.21 48.51 -9.24
CA MET A 1 46.58 47.44 -8.42
C MET A 1 45.30 46.91 -9.10
N HIS A 2 45.37 46.25 -10.27
CA HIS A 2 44.15 45.78 -10.99
C HIS A 2 44.37 44.50 -11.81
N ARG A 3 44.70 43.38 -11.16
CA ARG A 3 44.68 42.05 -11.81
C ARG A 3 44.16 40.90 -10.94
N ARG A 4 44.03 41.11 -9.62
CA ARG A 4 43.58 40.07 -8.68
C ARG A 4 42.07 40.03 -8.47
N THR A 5 41.33 41.07 -8.89
CA THR A 5 39.89 41.18 -8.65
C THR A 5 39.03 40.53 -9.74
N VAL A 6 39.58 40.23 -10.93
CA VAL A 6 38.80 39.67 -12.05
C VAL A 6 38.65 38.15 -11.96
N ILE A 7 39.58 37.45 -11.29
CA ILE A 7 39.52 35.99 -11.14
C ILE A 7 38.49 35.58 -10.08
N ALA A 8 38.21 36.43 -9.09
CA ALA A 8 37.25 36.14 -8.02
C ALA A 8 35.78 36.22 -8.47
N LEU A 9 35.45 36.86 -9.61
CA LEU A 9 34.09 36.89 -10.13
C LEU A 9 33.77 35.74 -11.10
N GLY A 10 34.77 35.08 -11.69
CA GLY A 10 34.57 33.96 -12.61
C GLY A 10 34.15 32.66 -11.91
N ILE A 11 34.61 32.45 -10.67
CA ILE A 11 34.33 31.23 -9.91
C ILE A 11 32.93 31.27 -9.26
N THR A 12 32.45 32.47 -8.88
CA THR A 12 31.13 32.63 -8.27
C THR A 12 29.99 32.46 -9.28
N ALA A 13 30.22 32.79 -10.55
CA ALA A 13 29.22 32.57 -11.61
C ALA A 13 29.11 31.09 -12.03
N ALA A 14 30.19 30.31 -11.92
CA ALA A 14 30.16 28.87 -12.18
C ALA A 14 29.51 28.06 -11.05
N ALA A 15 29.59 28.54 -9.80
CA ALA A 15 28.94 27.90 -8.65
C ALA A 15 27.41 28.14 -8.61
N CYS A 16 26.92 29.26 -9.17
CA CYS A 16 25.49 29.51 -9.33
C CYS A 16 24.89 28.90 -10.61
N GLY A 17 25.71 28.62 -11.63
CA GLY A 17 25.26 27.97 -12.87
C GLY A 17 24.94 26.48 -12.73
N LEU A 18 25.57 25.79 -11.77
CA LEU A 18 25.36 24.34 -11.51
C LEU A 18 24.25 24.04 -10.50
N THR A 19 23.85 25.01 -9.67
CA THR A 19 22.71 24.86 -8.75
C THR A 19 21.37 25.22 -9.39
N GLY A 20 21.37 25.95 -10.51
CA GLY A 20 20.16 26.40 -11.21
C GLY A 20 19.56 25.41 -12.23
N PHE A 21 20.29 24.34 -12.62
CA PHE A 21 19.81 23.42 -13.67
C PHE A 21 19.15 22.13 -13.15
N THR A 22 19.10 21.93 -11.83
CA THR A 22 18.07 21.06 -11.26
C THR A 22 16.84 21.92 -10.97
N VAL A 23 16.17 22.36 -12.04
CA VAL A 23 14.71 22.51 -11.97
C VAL A 23 14.24 21.14 -11.51
N VAL A 24 13.97 21.00 -10.21
CA VAL A 24 13.42 19.81 -9.59
C VAL A 24 12.09 19.59 -10.26
N ARG A 25 12.10 18.87 -11.38
CA ARG A 25 10.93 18.53 -12.13
C ARG A 25 10.19 17.54 -11.25
N GLN A 26 9.33 18.05 -10.38
CA GLN A 26 8.50 17.23 -9.52
C GLN A 26 7.78 16.24 -10.44
N PRO A 27 8.03 14.93 -10.30
CA PRO A 27 7.36 13.95 -11.12
C PRO A 27 5.85 14.13 -10.96
N LYS A 28 5.11 14.13 -12.06
CA LYS A 28 3.66 14.27 -12.00
C LYS A 28 3.10 13.10 -11.18
N ASP A 29 2.07 13.35 -10.38
CA ASP A 29 1.35 12.33 -9.60
C ASP A 29 0.73 11.20 -10.45
N THR A 30 0.72 11.38 -11.78
CA THR A 30 0.27 10.43 -12.79
C THR A 30 1.39 9.54 -13.36
N THR A 31 2.62 9.65 -12.85
CA THR A 31 3.76 8.81 -13.26
C THR A 31 4.09 7.76 -12.18
N PRO A 32 4.71 6.62 -12.54
CA PRO A 32 5.14 5.63 -11.53
C PRO A 32 6.07 6.25 -10.49
N GLU A 33 6.97 7.12 -10.92
CA GLU A 33 7.90 7.86 -10.05
C GLU A 33 7.15 8.76 -9.05
N GLY A 34 6.18 9.55 -9.54
CA GLY A 34 5.39 10.43 -8.67
C GLY A 34 4.60 9.64 -7.63
N VAL A 35 3.96 8.53 -8.03
CA VAL A 35 3.25 7.66 -7.08
C VAL A 35 4.20 7.02 -6.07
N TYR A 36 5.37 6.56 -6.51
CA TYR A 36 6.42 6.07 -5.62
C TYR A 36 6.83 7.12 -4.58
N LEU A 37 7.09 8.37 -5.02
CA LEU A 37 7.47 9.46 -4.11
C LEU A 37 6.35 9.80 -3.13
N ARG A 38 5.08 9.73 -3.55
CA ARG A 38 3.93 9.91 -2.66
C ARG A 38 3.87 8.82 -1.59
N ILE A 39 4.09 7.55 -1.96
CA ILE A 39 4.19 6.44 -1.01
C ILE A 39 5.36 6.67 -0.05
N ALA A 40 6.53 7.02 -0.57
CA ALA A 40 7.72 7.26 0.25
C ALA A 40 7.49 8.41 1.26
N SER A 41 6.84 9.49 0.82
CA SER A 41 6.45 10.62 1.65
C SER A 41 5.47 10.22 2.75
N ALA A 42 4.41 9.49 2.41
CA ALA A 42 3.41 9.01 3.37
C ALA A 42 4.03 8.08 4.42
N ILE A 43 4.83 7.09 3.99
CA ILE A 43 5.55 6.19 4.89
C ILE A 43 6.54 6.94 5.78
N GLY A 44 7.26 7.93 5.23
CA GLY A 44 8.19 8.79 5.98
C GLY A 44 7.51 9.63 7.05
N ARG A 45 6.26 10.07 6.82
CA ARG A 45 5.43 10.75 7.83
C ARG A 45 4.70 9.81 8.79
N GLY A 46 4.82 8.49 8.61
CA GLY A 46 4.08 7.50 9.39
C GLY A 46 2.61 7.34 8.99
N ASP A 47 2.17 7.98 7.92
CA ASP A 47 0.80 7.92 7.42
C ASP A 47 0.62 6.72 6.48
N VAL A 48 0.53 5.53 7.09
CA VAL A 48 0.38 4.28 6.35
C VAL A 48 -0.98 4.24 5.63
N ARG A 49 -2.03 4.74 6.26
CA ARG A 49 -3.39 4.72 5.70
C ARG A 49 -3.45 5.45 4.36
N ALA A 50 -2.78 6.59 4.22
CA ALA A 50 -2.72 7.34 2.95
C ALA A 50 -2.08 6.57 1.80
N THR A 51 -1.28 5.53 2.06
CA THR A 51 -0.70 4.71 0.98
C THR A 51 -1.72 3.81 0.29
N PHE A 52 -2.89 3.57 0.88
CA PHE A 52 -3.94 2.74 0.30
C PHE A 52 -4.37 3.24 -1.09
N ALA A 53 -4.58 4.55 -1.24
CA ALA A 53 -4.94 5.18 -2.51
C ALA A 53 -3.84 5.08 -3.59
N ALA A 54 -2.62 4.71 -3.21
CA ALA A 54 -1.48 4.50 -4.09
C ALA A 54 -1.23 3.02 -4.41
N LEU A 55 -2.03 2.10 -3.90
CA LEU A 55 -2.04 0.70 -4.33
C LEU A 55 -2.70 0.55 -5.71
N ASP A 56 -2.43 -0.55 -6.41
CA ASP A 56 -3.21 -0.89 -7.60
C ASP A 56 -4.66 -1.25 -7.28
N ASP A 57 -5.53 -1.25 -8.29
CA ASP A 57 -6.97 -1.47 -8.10
C ASP A 57 -7.28 -2.88 -7.56
N GLN A 58 -6.51 -3.91 -7.93
CA GLN A 58 -6.72 -5.26 -7.43
C GLN A 58 -6.37 -5.36 -5.93
N ALA A 59 -5.29 -4.71 -5.50
CA ALA A 59 -4.93 -4.64 -4.08
C ALA A 59 -6.00 -3.89 -3.27
N GLN A 60 -6.52 -2.77 -3.79
CA GLN A 60 -7.60 -2.04 -3.13
C GLN A 60 -8.87 -2.89 -3.02
N HIS A 61 -9.29 -3.52 -4.12
CA HIS A 61 -10.45 -4.42 -4.14
C HIS A 61 -10.26 -5.60 -3.19
N ALA A 62 -9.07 -6.20 -3.11
CA ALA A 62 -8.79 -7.29 -2.20
C ALA A 62 -8.97 -6.88 -0.73
N CYS A 63 -8.48 -5.71 -0.33
CA CYS A 63 -8.71 -5.21 1.03
C CYS A 63 -10.20 -5.01 1.34
N HIS A 64 -10.97 -4.47 0.39
CA HIS A 64 -12.42 -4.32 0.55
C HIS A 64 -13.14 -5.67 0.63
N ALA A 65 -12.72 -6.66 -0.16
CA ALA A 65 -13.27 -8.01 -0.12
C ALA A 65 -12.97 -8.70 1.22
N ILE A 66 -11.74 -8.58 1.73
CA ILE A 66 -11.37 -9.11 3.06
C ILE A 66 -12.28 -8.50 4.14
N HIS A 67 -12.44 -7.17 4.13
CA HIS A 67 -13.34 -6.48 5.06
C HIS A 67 -14.77 -7.04 4.99
N ALA A 68 -15.35 -7.09 3.79
CA ALA A 68 -16.72 -7.56 3.58
C ALA A 68 -16.92 -9.01 4.05
N HIS A 69 -16.05 -9.94 3.63
CA HIS A 69 -16.16 -11.34 4.02
C HIS A 69 -16.01 -11.55 5.53
N ARG A 70 -15.11 -10.80 6.18
CA ARG A 70 -14.89 -10.91 7.63
C ARG A 70 -16.04 -10.29 8.42
N GLN A 71 -16.65 -9.22 7.92
CA GLN A 71 -17.86 -8.63 8.50
C GLN A 71 -19.04 -9.60 8.39
N GLU A 72 -19.32 -10.12 7.18
CA GLU A 72 -20.41 -11.07 6.93
C GLU A 72 -20.28 -12.33 7.81
N ALA A 73 -19.08 -12.91 7.90
CA ALA A 73 -18.82 -14.05 8.77
C ALA A 73 -19.05 -13.71 10.25
N SER A 74 -18.64 -12.53 10.70
CA SER A 74 -18.83 -12.10 12.10
C SER A 74 -20.30 -11.92 12.44
N ASP A 75 -21.08 -11.30 11.55
CA ASP A 75 -22.53 -11.14 11.71
C ASP A 75 -23.22 -12.51 11.77
N ARG A 76 -22.79 -13.45 10.91
CA ARG A 76 -23.30 -14.81 10.90
C ARG A 76 -23.00 -15.55 12.19
N ILE A 77 -21.77 -15.43 12.70
CA ILE A 77 -21.36 -16.02 13.98
C ILE A 77 -22.22 -15.47 15.12
N GLN A 78 -22.40 -14.15 15.17
CA GLN A 78 -23.16 -13.47 16.21
C GLN A 78 -24.63 -13.96 16.26
N GLY A 79 -25.25 -14.21 15.11
CA GLY A 79 -26.64 -14.63 15.01
C GLY A 79 -26.90 -16.06 15.48
N SER A 80 -25.96 -16.98 15.25
CA SER A 80 -26.29 -18.42 15.28
C SER A 80 -25.41 -19.28 16.15
N TYR A 81 -24.15 -18.93 16.37
CA TYR A 81 -23.27 -19.77 17.17
C TYR A 81 -23.65 -19.72 18.66
N PRO A 82 -23.61 -20.84 19.40
CA PRO A 82 -23.77 -20.82 20.85
C PRO A 82 -22.51 -20.33 21.56
N GLU A 83 -22.63 -19.99 22.85
CA GLU A 83 -21.47 -19.77 23.72
C GLU A 83 -20.87 -21.13 24.15
N PRO A 84 -19.53 -21.23 24.32
CA PRO A 84 -18.52 -20.17 24.26
C PRO A 84 -17.90 -19.94 22.87
N GLU A 85 -18.35 -20.68 21.84
CA GLU A 85 -17.72 -20.65 20.52
C GLU A 85 -17.89 -19.31 19.81
N ARG A 86 -19.08 -18.70 19.95
CA ARG A 86 -19.37 -17.36 19.41
C ARG A 86 -18.32 -16.33 19.82
N SER A 87 -18.11 -16.16 21.13
CA SER A 87 -17.14 -15.19 21.66
C SER A 87 -15.72 -15.49 21.19
N LYS A 88 -15.34 -16.77 21.12
CA LYS A 88 -14.02 -17.20 20.65
C LYS A 88 -13.79 -16.84 19.18
N LEU A 89 -14.76 -17.15 18.31
CA LEU A 89 -14.63 -16.88 16.87
C LEU A 89 -14.67 -15.38 16.57
N LEU A 90 -15.58 -14.61 17.18
CA LEU A 90 -15.64 -13.17 16.99
C LEU A 90 -14.32 -12.47 17.32
N ALA A 91 -13.62 -12.93 18.37
CA ALA A 91 -12.30 -12.41 18.71
C ALA A 91 -11.25 -12.61 17.60
N LEU A 92 -11.36 -13.66 16.79
CA LEU A 92 -10.45 -13.94 15.68
C LEU A 92 -10.71 -13.04 14.46
N TYR A 93 -11.97 -12.68 14.21
CA TYR A 93 -12.37 -11.92 13.02
C TYR A 93 -12.38 -10.40 13.27
N ARG A 94 -12.42 -9.99 14.55
CA ARG A 94 -12.52 -8.60 15.01
C ARG A 94 -11.67 -7.60 14.23
N ALA A 95 -10.38 -7.91 14.03
CA ALA A 95 -9.42 -6.96 13.46
C ALA A 95 -9.80 -6.48 12.05
N HIS A 96 -10.48 -7.31 11.25
CA HIS A 96 -10.94 -6.96 9.91
C HIS A 96 -12.44 -6.68 9.85
N ALA A 97 -13.24 -7.34 10.69
CA ALA A 97 -14.69 -7.17 10.71
C ALA A 97 -15.14 -5.83 11.31
N GLU A 98 -14.37 -5.28 12.25
CA GLU A 98 -14.63 -3.98 12.89
C GLU A 98 -13.82 -2.83 12.25
N ALA A 99 -13.04 -3.11 11.20
CA ALA A 99 -12.33 -2.06 10.47
C ALA A 99 -13.32 -1.10 9.79
N GLN A 100 -12.96 0.17 9.60
CA GLN A 100 -13.89 1.13 9.00
C GLN A 100 -14.09 0.88 7.50
N ASP A 101 -13.02 0.47 6.81
CA ASP A 101 -12.98 0.21 5.38
C ASP A 101 -11.74 -0.62 4.98
N GLY A 102 -11.56 -0.83 3.67
CA GLY A 102 -10.40 -1.54 3.12
C GLY A 102 -9.06 -0.86 3.41
N ALA A 103 -9.02 0.46 3.65
CA ALA A 103 -7.77 1.13 4.00
C ALA A 103 -7.31 0.78 5.43
N ASP A 104 -8.24 0.50 6.35
CA ASP A 104 -7.89 0.00 7.70
C ASP A 104 -7.42 -1.46 7.65
N VAL A 105 -8.03 -2.29 6.78
CA VAL A 105 -7.52 -3.64 6.49
C VAL A 105 -6.08 -3.58 5.95
N TRP A 106 -5.79 -2.65 5.05
CA TRP A 106 -4.43 -2.43 4.57
C TRP A 106 -3.46 -2.06 5.72
N VAL A 107 -3.85 -1.16 6.61
CA VAL A 107 -3.02 -0.77 7.76
C VAL A 107 -2.74 -1.97 8.67
N GLU A 108 -3.77 -2.75 9.01
CA GLU A 108 -3.63 -3.96 9.82
C GLU A 108 -2.67 -4.95 9.14
N MET A 109 -2.96 -5.33 7.90
CA MET A 109 -2.23 -6.38 7.19
C MET A 109 -0.78 -5.98 6.95
N SER A 110 -0.56 -4.76 6.47
CA SER A 110 0.78 -4.26 6.17
C SER A 110 1.64 -4.12 7.43
N THR A 111 1.02 -3.89 8.58
CA THR A 111 1.69 -3.87 9.89
C THR A 111 1.99 -5.29 10.36
N ARG A 112 0.98 -6.16 10.40
CA ARG A 112 1.11 -7.55 10.87
C ARG A 112 2.11 -8.36 10.05
N LEU A 113 2.13 -8.17 8.73
CA LEU A 113 3.05 -8.86 7.81
C LEU A 113 4.40 -8.15 7.64
N GLY A 114 4.64 -7.06 8.37
CA GLY A 114 5.92 -6.35 8.37
C GLY A 114 6.25 -5.58 7.08
N TRP A 115 5.28 -5.38 6.20
CA TRP A 115 5.45 -4.66 4.93
C TRP A 115 5.85 -3.20 5.14
N ILE A 116 5.28 -2.54 6.15
CA ILE A 116 5.65 -1.15 6.47
C ILE A 116 7.09 -1.07 6.97
N ALA A 117 7.53 -2.03 7.78
CA ALA A 117 8.91 -2.09 8.23
C ALA A 117 9.88 -2.35 7.07
N ARG A 118 9.49 -3.18 6.10
CA ARG A 118 10.23 -3.39 4.84
C ARG A 118 10.33 -2.09 4.03
N LEU A 119 9.20 -1.44 3.76
CA LEU A 119 9.15 -0.17 3.03
C LEU A 119 10.03 0.89 3.68
N ARG A 120 9.91 1.11 5.00
CA ARG A 120 10.72 2.12 5.71
C ARG A 120 12.22 1.91 5.58
N ARG A 121 12.67 0.65 5.50
CA ARG A 121 14.08 0.28 5.36
C ARG A 121 14.59 0.51 3.93
N ASP A 122 13.78 0.11 2.95
CA ASP A 122 14.21 -0.07 1.56
C ASP A 122 13.90 1.14 0.67
N LEU A 123 12.96 2.00 1.08
CA LEU A 123 12.65 3.25 0.38
C LEU A 123 13.85 4.20 0.41
N SER A 124 14.21 4.71 -0.77
CA SER A 124 15.24 5.73 -0.95
C SER A 124 14.93 6.59 -2.18
N GLY A 125 15.86 7.45 -2.61
CA GLY A 125 15.73 8.15 -3.90
C GLY A 125 15.54 7.16 -5.05
N VAL A 126 14.96 7.63 -6.16
CA VAL A 126 14.76 6.84 -7.38
C VAL A 126 16.06 6.81 -8.18
N ALA A 127 16.53 5.62 -8.56
CA ALA A 127 17.68 5.45 -9.44
C ALA A 127 17.24 5.32 -10.90
N ARG A 128 16.19 4.54 -11.14
CA ARG A 128 15.70 4.25 -12.48
C ARG A 128 14.20 3.94 -12.46
N VAL A 129 13.52 4.33 -13.53
CA VAL A 129 12.14 3.92 -13.80
C VAL A 129 12.11 3.23 -15.16
N GLU A 130 11.58 2.02 -15.19
CA GLU A 130 11.32 1.26 -16.42
C GLU A 130 9.81 1.15 -16.58
N VAL A 131 9.28 1.49 -17.75
CA VAL A 131 7.85 1.37 -18.06
C VAL A 131 7.71 0.48 -19.28
N ASP A 132 6.89 -0.55 -19.15
CA ASP A 132 6.56 -1.52 -20.21
C ASP A 132 5.05 -1.70 -20.26
N GLY A 133 4.42 -1.04 -21.23
CA GLY A 133 2.96 -1.00 -21.36
C GLY A 133 2.27 -0.51 -20.08
N ASP A 134 1.52 -1.43 -19.45
CA ASP A 134 0.75 -1.16 -18.22
C ASP A 134 1.49 -1.59 -16.95
N ARG A 135 2.78 -1.89 -17.05
CA ARG A 135 3.65 -2.24 -15.92
C ARG A 135 4.79 -1.25 -15.82
N ALA A 136 5.22 -0.98 -14.60
CA ALA A 136 6.42 -0.20 -14.36
C ALA A 136 7.21 -0.76 -13.20
N VAL A 137 8.52 -0.55 -13.23
CA VAL A 137 9.44 -0.86 -12.15
C VAL A 137 10.14 0.42 -11.74
N VAL A 138 10.02 0.78 -10.46
CA VAL A 138 10.84 1.82 -9.86
C VAL A 138 11.96 1.14 -9.09
N GLU A 139 13.19 1.36 -9.54
CA GLU A 139 14.40 0.94 -8.85
C GLU A 139 14.91 2.07 -7.99
N THR A 140 15.15 1.79 -6.71
CA THR A 140 15.66 2.78 -5.74
C THR A 140 17.18 2.85 -5.79
N ALA A 141 17.74 3.97 -5.32
CA ALA A 141 19.19 4.16 -5.17
C ALA A 141 19.88 3.11 -4.29
N ARG A 142 19.13 2.40 -3.43
CA ARG A 142 19.62 1.27 -2.62
C ARG A 142 19.39 -0.10 -3.27
N GLY A 143 18.90 -0.14 -4.52
CA GLY A 143 18.70 -1.36 -5.30
C GLY A 143 17.37 -2.08 -5.05
N ALA A 144 16.45 -1.51 -4.27
CA ALA A 144 15.12 -2.10 -4.10
C ALA A 144 14.28 -1.87 -5.37
N ARG A 145 13.44 -2.85 -5.75
CA ARG A 145 12.58 -2.77 -6.94
C ARG A 145 11.12 -2.84 -6.52
N TYR A 146 10.36 -1.81 -6.90
CA TYR A 146 8.92 -1.73 -6.65
C TYR A 146 8.14 -1.83 -7.95
N LEU A 147 7.23 -2.81 -7.99
CA LEU A 147 6.39 -3.07 -9.15
C LEU A 147 5.13 -2.21 -9.09
N PHE A 148 4.85 -1.52 -10.18
CA PHE A 148 3.65 -0.72 -10.36
C PHE A 148 2.84 -1.27 -11.53
N ARG A 149 1.52 -1.14 -11.43
CA ARG A 149 0.58 -1.42 -12.50
C ARG A 149 -0.22 -0.17 -12.82
N ARG A 150 -0.55 0.01 -14.09
CA ARG A 150 -1.46 1.05 -14.52
C ARG A 150 -2.88 0.72 -14.06
N ARG A 151 -3.55 1.73 -13.53
CA ARG A 151 -4.89 1.70 -12.96
C ARG A 151 -5.91 2.21 -13.96
N ASP A 152 -7.18 1.95 -13.67
CA ASP A 152 -8.28 2.61 -14.35
C ASP A 152 -8.17 4.14 -14.15
N GLY A 153 -8.37 4.90 -15.23
CA GLY A 153 -8.14 6.35 -15.23
C GLY A 153 -6.68 6.77 -15.48
N GLY A 154 -5.78 5.82 -15.78
CA GLY A 154 -4.42 6.11 -16.26
C GLY A 154 -3.42 6.48 -15.16
N LEU A 155 -3.79 6.32 -13.89
CA LEU A 155 -2.90 6.44 -12.74
C LEU A 155 -2.04 5.18 -12.58
N TRP A 156 -1.06 5.22 -11.68
CA TRP A 156 -0.26 4.05 -11.31
C TRP A 156 -0.54 3.64 -9.88
N GLY A 157 -0.43 2.34 -9.61
CA GLY A 157 -0.60 1.77 -8.29
C GLY A 157 0.48 0.75 -7.97
N LEU A 158 0.94 0.73 -6.72
CA LEU A 158 1.90 -0.24 -6.22
C LEU A 158 1.26 -1.63 -6.18
N SER A 159 1.94 -2.61 -6.79
CA SER A 159 1.42 -3.96 -7.03
C SER A 159 2.21 -5.08 -6.35
N VAL A 160 3.26 -4.71 -5.60
CA VAL A 160 4.17 -5.69 -4.97
C VAL A 160 3.52 -6.50 -3.84
N PHE A 161 2.34 -6.10 -3.35
CA PHE A 161 1.61 -6.77 -2.26
C PHE A 161 0.30 -7.41 -2.74
N THR A 162 -0.02 -7.28 -4.02
CA THR A 162 -1.32 -7.65 -4.57
C THR A 162 -1.56 -9.15 -4.50
N GLY A 163 -0.52 -9.96 -4.71
CA GLY A 163 -0.62 -11.41 -4.62
C GLY A 163 -1.03 -11.88 -3.23
N GLU A 164 -0.40 -11.35 -2.18
CA GLU A 164 -0.70 -11.67 -0.80
C GLU A 164 -2.09 -11.18 -0.36
N LEU A 165 -2.50 -9.99 -0.80
CA LEU A 165 -3.83 -9.46 -0.52
C LEU A 165 -4.93 -10.29 -1.19
N LEU A 166 -4.74 -10.69 -2.45
CA LEU A 166 -5.67 -11.57 -3.14
C LEU A 166 -5.76 -12.95 -2.48
N ALA A 167 -4.63 -13.50 -2.04
CA ALA A 167 -4.61 -14.78 -1.33
C ALA A 167 -5.34 -14.71 0.03
N GLU A 168 -5.25 -13.58 0.74
CA GLU A 168 -6.00 -13.36 1.98
C GLU A 168 -7.49 -13.16 1.71
N ALA A 169 -7.86 -12.44 0.66
CA ALA A 169 -9.27 -12.29 0.25
C ALA A 169 -9.92 -13.64 -0.04
N GLU A 170 -9.23 -14.51 -0.79
CA GLU A 170 -9.68 -15.87 -1.08
C GLU A 170 -9.74 -16.76 0.18
N ARG A 171 -8.82 -16.54 1.13
CA ARG A 171 -8.89 -17.22 2.43
C ARG A 171 -10.11 -16.76 3.23
N ALA A 172 -10.36 -15.45 3.30
CA ALA A 172 -11.50 -14.88 4.00
C ALA A 172 -12.84 -15.37 3.43
N ALA A 173 -12.96 -15.46 2.10
CA ALA A 173 -14.14 -16.01 1.43
C ALA A 173 -14.38 -17.48 1.82
N ARG A 174 -13.34 -18.33 1.71
CA ARG A 174 -13.45 -19.76 2.09
C ARG A 174 -13.74 -19.98 3.57
N ASP A 175 -13.15 -19.17 4.44
CA ASP A 175 -13.45 -19.19 5.87
C ASP A 175 -14.93 -18.84 6.11
N GLY A 176 -15.46 -17.85 5.38
CA GLY A 176 -16.87 -17.46 5.40
C GLY A 176 -17.81 -18.59 5.00
N ASP A 177 -17.50 -19.33 3.94
CA ASP A 177 -18.28 -20.50 3.52
C ASP A 177 -18.37 -21.58 4.61
N VAL A 178 -17.27 -21.79 5.34
CA VAL A 178 -17.24 -22.75 6.47
C VAL A 178 -18.10 -22.25 7.61
N VAL A 179 -18.02 -20.96 7.93
CA VAL A 179 -18.86 -20.32 8.96
C VAL A 179 -20.34 -20.45 8.63
N GLU A 180 -20.73 -20.18 7.39
CA GLU A 180 -22.12 -20.27 6.96
C GLU A 180 -22.68 -21.69 7.13
N ARG A 181 -21.92 -22.71 6.69
CA ARG A 181 -22.35 -24.11 6.82
C ARG A 181 -22.53 -24.53 8.27
N ALA A 182 -21.57 -24.21 9.13
CA ALA A 182 -21.65 -24.53 10.55
C ALA A 182 -22.80 -23.77 11.25
N ALA A 183 -23.02 -22.53 10.86
CA ALA A 183 -24.12 -21.72 11.38
C ALA A 183 -25.50 -22.32 11.03
N LEU A 184 -25.67 -22.86 9.81
CA LEU A 184 -26.90 -23.58 9.42
C LEU A 184 -27.15 -24.82 10.29
N ASP A 185 -26.10 -25.52 10.70
CA ASP A 185 -26.25 -26.68 11.59
C ASP A 185 -26.68 -26.25 12.99
N TYR A 186 -26.15 -25.13 13.50
CA TYR A 186 -26.61 -24.55 14.77
C TYR A 186 -28.06 -24.07 14.69
N ASP A 187 -28.45 -23.43 13.59
CA ASP A 187 -29.82 -22.94 13.40
C ASP A 187 -30.84 -24.10 13.36
N ARG A 188 -30.46 -25.25 12.81
CA ARG A 188 -31.31 -26.46 12.78
C ARG A 188 -31.42 -27.17 14.12
N ALA A 189 -30.40 -27.05 14.97
CA ALA A 189 -30.36 -27.70 16.27
C ALA A 189 -31.08 -26.90 17.38
N ARG A 190 -31.45 -25.64 17.09
CA ARG A 190 -32.21 -24.75 17.98
C ARG A 190 -33.71 -25.04 17.90
#